data_AF-A0AAV0VVN3-F1
#
_entry.id   AF-A0AAV0VVN3-F1
#
_cell.length_a   1.000
_cell.length_b   1.000
_cell.length_c   1.000
_cell.angle_alpha   90.00
_cell.angle_beta   90.00
_cell.angle_gamma   90.00
#
_symmetry.space_group_name_H-M   'P 1'
#
loop_
_entity.id
_entity.type
_entity.pdbx_description
1 polymer ?
#
loop_
_entity_poly.entity_id
_entity_poly.type
_entity_poly.pdbx_seq_one_letter_code
_entity_poly.pdbx_strand_id
1 'polypeptide(L)'
;MIFNYCLSRARITIENTFGLLAARFRIFRRPIIASEKTVHATIQATVVLHNYVISNEKLKGTDNYCQSVHDKQLTTRQERRDNQSGGLLPVLQMGSNNLPKEGKDVREKFTNYFSGEGALDFQYDII
;
A
#
# COMPACT_ATOMS: atom_id res chain seq x y z
N MET A 1 -11.77 19.06 5.95
CA MET A 1 -10.31 19.02 5.67
C MET A 1 -10.02 18.00 4.57
N ILE A 2 -10.02 18.45 3.32
CA ILE A 2 -9.86 17.61 2.13
C ILE A 2 -8.46 16.97 2.08
N PHE A 3 -7.42 17.72 2.46
CA PHE A 3 -6.03 17.23 2.52
C PHE A 3 -5.88 15.92 3.31
N ASN A 4 -6.44 15.85 4.53
CA ASN A 4 -6.32 14.64 5.36
C ASN A 4 -7.04 13.43 4.76
N TYR A 5 -8.16 13.66 4.09
CA TYR A 5 -8.88 12.61 3.40
C TYR A 5 -8.04 12.08 2.23
N CYS A 6 -7.47 12.95 1.40
CA CYS A 6 -6.57 12.57 0.30
C CYS A 6 -5.33 11.83 0.81
N LEU A 7 -4.69 12.33 1.86
CA LEU A 7 -3.53 11.70 2.48
C LEU A 7 -3.85 10.30 3.00
N SER A 8 -4.99 10.14 3.67
CA SER A 8 -5.44 8.84 4.18
C SER A 8 -5.72 7.86 3.04
N ARG A 9 -6.38 8.32 1.96
CA ARG A 9 -6.60 7.50 0.77
C ARG A 9 -5.31 7.08 0.08
N ALA A 10 -4.35 7.99 -0.11
CA ALA A 10 -3.06 7.67 -0.70
C ALA A 10 -2.33 6.59 0.12
N ARG A 11 -2.34 6.71 1.46
CA ARG A 11 -1.78 5.71 2.36
C ARG A 11 -2.45 4.35 2.20
N ILE A 12 -3.78 4.30 2.18
CA ILE A 12 -4.54 3.06 1.98
C ILE A 12 -4.16 2.40 0.65
N THR A 13 -4.07 3.16 -0.44
CA THR A 13 -3.65 2.63 -1.75
C THR A 13 -2.26 2.01 -1.68
N ILE A 14 -1.28 2.73 -1.12
CA ILE A 14 0.10 2.25 -0.99
C ILE A 14 0.18 0.99 -0.14
N GLU A 15 -0.45 0.99 1.04
CA GLU A 15 -0.45 -0.15 1.97
C GLU A 15 -1.11 -1.38 1.34
N ASN A 16 -2.23 -1.21 0.62
CA ASN A 16 -2.89 -2.31 -0.07
C ASN A 16 -2.03 -2.89 -1.19
N THR A 17 -1.39 -2.04 -2.01
CA THR A 17 -0.52 -2.48 -3.10
C THR A 17 0.69 -3.27 -2.58
N PHE A 18 1.43 -2.72 -1.61
CA PHE A 18 2.60 -3.42 -1.05
C PHE A 18 2.20 -4.63 -0.20
N GLY A 19 1.03 -4.61 0.45
CA GLY A 19 0.48 -5.76 1.15
C GLY A 19 0.23 -6.95 0.21
N LEU A 20 -0.33 -6.70 -0.98
CA LEU A 20 -0.51 -7.73 -2.00
C LEU A 20 0.83 -8.26 -2.51
N LEU A 21 1.77 -7.36 -2.81
CA LEU A 21 3.11 -7.75 -3.26
C LEU A 21 3.84 -8.59 -2.20
N ALA A 22 3.75 -8.26 -0.92
CA ALA A 22 4.39 -9.02 0.16
C ALA A 22 3.73 -10.38 0.45
N ALA A 23 2.42 -10.48 0.25
CA ALA A 23 1.71 -11.75 0.34
C ALA A 23 2.25 -12.74 -0.71
N ARG A 24 2.45 -12.27 -1.94
CA ARG A 24 2.87 -13.09 -3.09
C ARG A 24 4.38 -13.27 -3.22
N PHE A 25 5.15 -12.19 -3.10
CA PHE A 25 6.59 -12.20 -3.31
C PHE A 25 7.35 -12.13 -1.98
N ARG A 26 8.09 -13.20 -1.70
CA ARG A 26 8.87 -13.33 -0.45
C ARG A 26 9.91 -12.22 -0.26
N ILE A 27 10.36 -11.57 -1.34
CA ILE A 27 11.37 -10.50 -1.28
C ILE A 27 10.91 -9.28 -0.46
N PHE A 28 9.61 -8.99 -0.41
CA PHE A 28 9.07 -7.88 0.40
C PHE A 28 8.78 -8.27 1.85
N ARG A 29 8.99 -9.54 2.23
CA ARG A 29 8.80 -10.02 3.60
C ARG A 29 10.01 -9.77 4.50
N ARG A 30 11.02 -9.07 4.02
CA ARG A 30 12.16 -8.58 4.81
C ARG A 30 12.64 -7.26 4.23
N PRO A 31 13.33 -6.42 5.01
CA PRO A 31 14.04 -5.26 4.48
C PRO A 31 14.95 -5.68 3.32
N ILE A 32 14.87 -4.96 2.21
CA ILE A 32 15.68 -5.24 1.02
C ILE A 32 17.04 -4.58 1.23
N ILE A 33 18.08 -5.38 1.44
CA ILE A 33 19.47 -4.91 1.58
C ILE A 33 20.07 -4.85 0.18
N ALA A 34 19.86 -3.74 -0.52
CA ALA A 34 20.40 -3.50 -1.86
C ALA A 34 20.53 -2.00 -2.15
N SER A 35 21.21 -1.66 -3.24
CA SER A 35 21.26 -0.26 -3.72
C SER A 35 19.87 0.23 -4.16
N GLU A 36 19.63 1.54 -4.09
CA GLU A 36 18.37 2.16 -4.53
C GLU A 36 17.99 1.73 -5.96
N LYS A 37 18.96 1.73 -6.88
CA LYS A 37 18.76 1.27 -8.26
C LYS A 37 18.24 -0.17 -8.33
N THR A 38 18.78 -1.05 -7.49
CA THR A 38 18.36 -2.45 -7.42
C THR A 38 16.96 -2.59 -6.82
N VAL A 39 16.63 -1.79 -5.80
CA VAL A 39 15.29 -1.76 -5.19
C VAL A 39 14.26 -1.33 -6.23
N HIS A 40 14.52 -0.26 -6.98
CA HIS A 40 13.63 0.19 -8.06
C HIS A 40 13.42 -0.88 -9.12
N ALA A 41 14.51 -1.51 -9.60
CA ALA A 41 14.42 -2.60 -10.57
C ALA A 41 13.62 -3.79 -10.03
N THR A 42 13.79 -4.12 -8.74
CA THR A 42 13.04 -5.20 -8.08
C THR A 42 11.54 -4.90 -8.06
N ILE A 43 11.15 -3.69 -7.66
CA ILE A 43 9.74 -3.28 -7.64
C ILE A 43 9.16 -3.36 -9.06
N GLN A 44 9.84 -2.78 -10.06
CA GLN A 44 9.39 -2.83 -11.46
C GLN A 44 9.25 -4.28 -11.97
N ALA A 45 10.23 -5.14 -11.70
CA ALA A 45 10.18 -6.55 -12.08
C ALA A 45 8.98 -7.27 -11.43
N THR A 46 8.67 -6.99 -10.17
CA THR A 46 7.52 -7.60 -9.48
C THR A 46 6.18 -7.14 -10.06
N VAL A 47 6.07 -5.88 -10.50
CA VAL A 47 4.86 -5.38 -11.19
C VAL A 47 4.69 -6.05 -12.55
N VAL A 48 5.77 -6.14 -13.34
CA VAL A 48 5.75 -6.83 -14.65
C VAL A 48 5.36 -8.30 -14.47
N LEU A 49 5.98 -8.98 -13.51
CA LEU A 49 5.68 -10.39 -13.23
C LEU A 49 4.23 -10.57 -12.75
N HIS A 50 3.74 -9.68 -11.90
CA HIS A 50 2.35 -9.71 -11.45
C HIS A 50 1.37 -9.60 -12.62
N ASN A 51 1.59 -8.66 -13.52
CA ASN A 51 0.76 -8.49 -14.72
C ASN A 51 0.86 -9.71 -15.65
N TYR A 52 2.06 -10.25 -15.83
CA TYR A 52 2.29 -11.44 -16.66
C TYR A 52 1.52 -12.66 -16.13
N VAL A 53 1.56 -12.92 -14.82
CA VAL A 53 0.86 -14.06 -14.24
C VAL A 53 -0.66 -13.90 -14.38
N ILE A 54 -1.21 -12.71 -14.10
CA ILE A 54 -2.64 -12.42 -14.31
C ILE A 54 -3.05 -12.67 -15.76
N SER A 55 -2.29 -12.17 -16.72
CA SER A 55 -2.60 -12.36 -18.14
C SER A 55 -2.55 -13.83 -18.54
N ASN A 56 -1.58 -14.60 -18.04
CA ASN A 56 -1.48 -16.03 -18.32
C ASN A 56 -2.63 -16.85 -17.72
N GLU A 57 -3.06 -16.50 -16.51
CA GLU A 57 -4.17 -17.17 -15.85
C GLU A 57 -5.51 -16.92 -16.56
N LYS A 58 -5.75 -15.67 -16.97
CA LYS A 58 -6.90 -15.31 -17.80
C LYS A 58 -6.96 -16.13 -19.09
N LEU A 59 -5.82 -16.34 -19.75
CA LEU A 59 -5.74 -17.16 -20.96
C LEU A 59 -6.03 -18.64 -20.70
N LYS A 60 -5.68 -19.15 -19.52
CA LYS A 60 -5.92 -20.55 -19.13
C LYS A 60 -7.32 -20.80 -18.54
N GLY A 61 -8.11 -19.74 -18.34
CA GLY A 61 -9.42 -19.84 -17.68
C GLY A 61 -9.33 -20.22 -16.20
N THR A 62 -8.18 -20.02 -15.57
CA THR A 62 -7.94 -20.28 -14.14
C THR A 62 -7.82 -18.97 -13.39
N ASP A 63 -8.25 -18.90 -12.13
CA ASP A 63 -8.03 -17.72 -11.27
C ASP A 63 -7.42 -18.15 -9.93
N ASN A 64 -6.13 -18.48 -9.93
CA ASN A 64 -5.43 -19.00 -8.76
C ASN A 64 -4.52 -17.93 -8.13
N TYR A 65 -3.95 -17.05 -8.95
CA TYR A 65 -3.04 -15.98 -8.56
C TYR A 65 -3.76 -14.80 -7.95
N CYS A 66 -4.98 -14.50 -8.38
CA CYS A 66 -5.79 -13.42 -7.83
C CYS A 66 -7.23 -13.87 -7.58
N GLN A 67 -7.41 -14.99 -6.85
CA GLN A 67 -8.74 -15.42 -6.39
C GLN A 67 -9.54 -14.21 -5.91
N SER A 68 -10.53 -13.83 -6.71
CA SER A 68 -11.44 -12.74 -6.41
C SER A 68 -11.98 -12.92 -4.99
N VAL A 69 -11.73 -11.92 -4.15
CA VAL A 69 -12.14 -11.89 -2.73
C VAL A 69 -13.67 -11.87 -2.57
N HIS A 70 -14.44 -11.90 -3.66
CA HIS A 70 -15.89 -11.83 -3.64
C HIS A 70 -16.58 -13.07 -3.02
N ASP A 71 -15.96 -14.25 -3.04
CA ASP A 71 -16.67 -15.49 -2.64
C ASP A 71 -16.25 -16.09 -1.29
N LYS A 72 -15.30 -15.50 -0.56
CA LYS A 72 -14.90 -16.03 0.75
C LYS A 72 -14.77 -14.93 1.80
N GLN A 73 -15.92 -14.47 2.30
CA GLN A 73 -16.03 -13.64 3.51
C GLN A 73 -15.35 -14.23 4.78
N LEU A 74 -14.71 -15.40 4.73
CA LEU A 74 -14.21 -16.07 5.93
C LEU A 74 -12.76 -16.61 5.87
N THR A 75 -12.03 -16.52 4.76
CA THR A 75 -10.66 -17.11 4.69
C THR A 75 -9.51 -16.10 4.76
N THR A 76 -9.77 -14.82 4.48
CA THR A 76 -8.73 -13.77 4.39
C THR A 76 -8.02 -13.47 5.72
N ARG A 77 -8.63 -13.78 6.88
CA ARG A 77 -7.99 -13.56 8.19
C ARG A 77 -7.11 -14.75 8.63
N GLN A 78 -7.31 -15.94 8.08
CA GLN A 78 -6.57 -17.14 8.50
C GLN A 78 -5.25 -17.25 7.73
N GLU A 79 -5.27 -17.08 6.40
CA GLU A 79 -4.05 -17.17 5.58
C GLU A 79 -3.07 -16.00 5.78
N ARG A 80 -3.56 -14.86 6.27
CA ARG A 80 -2.70 -13.74 6.70
C ARG A 80 -1.95 -14.02 8.01
N ARG A 81 -2.38 -14.99 8.82
CA ARG A 81 -1.81 -15.29 10.14
C ARG A 81 -0.65 -16.29 10.11
N ASP A 82 -0.60 -17.19 9.12
CA ASP A 82 0.44 -18.21 9.02
C ASP A 82 1.77 -17.69 8.44
N ASN A 83 1.81 -16.42 8.05
CA ASN A 83 2.95 -15.80 7.41
C ASN A 83 3.67 -14.82 8.36
N GLN A 84 3.91 -15.24 9.61
CA GLN A 84 4.79 -14.55 10.57
C GLN A 84 6.26 -14.63 10.11
N SER A 85 6.54 -14.02 8.97
CA SER A 85 7.88 -13.63 8.53
C SER A 85 8.05 -12.18 8.96
N GLY A 86 9.13 -11.83 9.66
CA GLY A 86 9.42 -10.48 10.18
C GLY A 86 9.66 -9.39 9.11
N GLY A 87 8.75 -9.26 8.16
CA GLY A 87 8.72 -8.26 7.09
C GLY A 87 7.79 -7.11 7.39
N LEU A 88 7.08 -6.59 6.37
CA LEU A 88 5.99 -5.62 6.57
C LEU A 88 4.96 -6.20 7.53
N LEU A 89 5.10 -5.86 8.81
CA LEU A 89 4.17 -6.23 9.86
C LEU A 89 2.91 -5.36 9.71
N PRO A 90 1.74 -5.87 10.08
CA PRO A 90 0.58 -5.02 10.31
C PRO A 90 1.02 -3.86 11.22
N VAL A 91 0.65 -2.63 10.88
CA VAL A 91 0.95 -1.46 11.71
C VAL A 91 0.28 -1.68 13.07
N LEU A 92 1.06 -2.15 14.04
CA LEU A 92 0.66 -2.20 15.43
C LEU A 92 0.49 -0.76 15.91
N GLN A 93 -0.32 -0.55 16.95
CA GLN A 93 -0.52 0.78 17.55
C GLN A 93 0.86 1.40 17.89
N MET A 94 1.32 2.32 17.05
CA MET A 94 2.66 2.91 17.16
C MET A 94 2.62 4.03 18.19
N GLY A 95 2.67 3.66 19.46
CA GLY A 95 2.81 4.59 20.58
C GLY A 95 1.62 5.53 20.77
N SER A 96 1.87 6.59 21.55
CA SER A 96 0.88 7.63 21.84
C SER A 96 0.36 8.24 20.54
N ASN A 97 -0.96 8.44 20.43
CA ASN A 97 -1.57 9.21 19.33
C ASN A 97 -1.12 10.69 19.30
N ASN A 98 -0.25 11.10 20.24
CA ASN A 98 0.42 12.39 20.21
C ASN A 98 1.54 12.39 19.18
N LEU A 99 1.23 12.92 18.01
CA LEU A 99 2.19 13.28 16.98
C LEU A 99 3.26 14.23 17.58
N PRO A 100 4.58 13.96 17.43
CA PRO A 100 5.62 14.91 17.80
C PRO A 100 5.36 16.28 17.14
N LYS A 101 5.69 17.37 17.84
CA LYS A 101 5.40 18.75 17.39
C LYS A 101 5.86 18.99 15.96
N GLU A 102 7.08 18.54 15.62
CA GLU A 102 7.65 18.62 14.28
C GLU A 102 6.78 17.95 13.20
N GLY A 103 6.23 16.77 13.49
CA GLY A 103 5.32 16.08 12.57
C GLY A 103 4.00 16.82 12.38
N LYS A 104 3.52 17.49 13.43
CA LYS A 104 2.32 18.34 13.37
C LYS A 104 2.59 19.56 12.50
N ASP A 105 3.74 20.21 12.70
CA ASP A 105 4.13 21.41 11.96
C ASP A 105 4.28 21.13 10.46
N VAL A 106 4.90 20.00 10.09
CA VAL A 106 5.01 19.56 8.69
C VAL A 106 3.64 19.31 8.08
N ARG A 107 2.75 18.61 8.80
CA ARG A 107 1.39 18.33 8.33
C ARG A 107 0.58 19.61 8.16
N GLU A 108 0.69 20.54 9.10
CA GLU A 108 0.00 21.83 9.05
C GLU A 108 0.50 22.69 7.90
N LYS A 109 1.82 22.74 7.69
CA LYS A 109 2.44 23.41 6.54
C LYS A 109 1.90 22.89 5.20
N PHE A 110 1.84 21.57 5.02
CA PHE A 110 1.26 20.99 3.81
C PHE A 110 -0.24 21.23 3.70
N THR A 111 -0.98 21.13 4.80
CA THR A 111 -2.43 21.39 4.80
C THR A 111 -2.71 22.82 4.34
N ASN A 112 -1.98 23.79 4.85
CA ASN A 112 -2.13 25.20 4.50
C ASN A 112 -1.78 25.47 3.03
N TYR A 113 -0.69 24.87 2.52
CA TYR A 113 -0.30 25.01 1.11
C TYR A 113 -1.37 24.41 0.18
N PHE A 114 -1.77 23.15 0.40
CA PHE A 114 -2.72 22.45 -0.48
C PHE A 114 -4.18 22.89 -0.30
N SER A 115 -4.48 23.71 0.72
CA SER A 115 -5.80 24.33 0.90
C SER A 115 -5.81 25.82 0.57
N GLY A 116 -4.65 26.38 0.20
CA GLY A 116 -4.45 27.80 -0.12
C GLY A 116 -3.88 27.95 -1.53
N GLU A 117 -2.63 28.40 -1.63
CA GLU A 117 -1.94 28.68 -2.91
C GLU A 117 -1.87 27.47 -3.85
N GLY A 118 -1.74 26.26 -3.31
CA GLY A 118 -1.67 25.01 -4.07
C GLY A 118 -3.00 24.26 -4.15
N ALA A 119 -4.13 24.92 -3.85
CA ALA A 119 -5.45 24.30 -3.96
C ALA A 119 -5.81 24.05 -5.44
N LEU A 120 -6.46 22.93 -5.70
CA LEU A 120 -6.91 22.54 -7.04
C LEU A 120 -8.43 22.42 -7.04
N ASP A 121 -9.09 22.90 -8.08
CA ASP A 121 -10.57 22.99 -8.13
C ASP A 121 -11.25 21.63 -7.90
N PHE A 122 -10.71 20.56 -8.48
CA PHE A 122 -11.26 19.22 -8.36
C PHE A 122 -11.13 18.61 -6.95
N GLN A 123 -10.37 19.23 -6.03
CA GLN A 123 -10.21 18.72 -4.67
C GLN A 123 -11.54 18.75 -3.88
N TYR A 124 -12.43 19.69 -4.21
CA TYR A 124 -13.72 19.85 -3.55
C TYR A 124 -14.78 18.87 -4.05
N ASP A 125 -14.60 18.30 -5.24
CA ASP A 125 -15.52 17.34 -5.86
C ASP A 125 -15.32 15.90 -5.35
N ILE A 126 -14.32 15.68 -4.51
CA ILE A 126 -13.92 14.35 -4.01
C ILE A 126 -14.79 13.89 -2.82
N ILE A 127 -15.65 14.78 -2.29
CA ILE A 127 -16.62 14.51 -1.19
C ILE A 127 -18.01 14.31 -1.79
#